data_AF-A0A7C9I2H0-F1
#
_entry.id   AF-A0A7C9I2H0-F1
#
_cell.length_a   1.000
_cell.length_b   1.000
_cell.length_c   1.000
_cell.angle_alpha   90.00
_cell.angle_beta   90.00
_cell.angle_gamma   90.00
#
_symmetry.space_group_name_H-M   'P 1'
#
loop_
_entity.id
_entity.type
_entity.pdbx_description
1 polymer ?
#
loop_
_entity_poly.entity_id
_entity_poly.type
_entity_poly.pdbx_seq_one_letter_code
_entity_poly.pdbx_strand_id
1 'polypeptide(L)'
;MSARIRVYGKEAVFTQGQWDCEDESLQAMLQALADPRAVTDEQEREHALYAAGRLGGLIATAYGWEAAPHPEAEIRMEDFAPARKPERAGWLGFLKKKR
;
A
#
# COMPACT_ATOMS: atom_id res chain seq x y z
N MET A 1 -0.61 -0.79 -21.27
CA MET A 1 0.79 -1.27 -21.37
C MET A 1 1.04 -2.06 -20.10
N SER A 2 1.34 -3.36 -20.17
CA SER A 2 1.42 -4.20 -18.97
C SER A 2 2.57 -3.75 -18.05
N ALA A 3 2.31 -3.69 -16.75
CA ALA A 3 3.28 -3.22 -15.78
C ALA A 3 4.33 -4.30 -15.48
N ARG A 4 5.61 -3.97 -15.60
CA ARG A 4 6.73 -4.92 -15.43
C ARG A 4 7.58 -4.53 -14.25
N ILE A 5 7.96 -5.53 -13.45
CA ILE A 5 8.87 -5.36 -12.31
C ILE A 5 10.02 -6.36 -12.39
N ARG A 6 11.10 -6.05 -11.67
CA ARG A 6 12.22 -6.97 -11.45
C ARG A 6 12.54 -7.05 -9.96
N VAL A 7 12.48 -8.25 -9.41
CA VAL A 7 12.73 -8.52 -7.99
C VAL A 7 13.71 -9.68 -7.90
N TYR A 8 14.79 -9.55 -7.11
CA TYR A 8 15.84 -10.57 -6.98
C TYR A 8 16.44 -11.06 -8.32
N GLY A 9 16.47 -10.19 -9.34
CA GLY A 9 16.96 -10.52 -10.68
C GLY A 9 15.96 -11.29 -11.56
N LYS A 10 14.75 -11.56 -11.06
CA LYS A 10 13.65 -12.19 -11.80
C LYS A 10 12.66 -11.15 -12.28
N GLU A 11 12.12 -11.34 -13.47
CA GLU A 11 11.11 -10.43 -14.03
C GLU A 11 9.70 -10.98 -13.80
N ALA A 12 8.78 -10.07 -13.55
CA ALA A 12 7.36 -10.38 -13.46
C ALA A 12 6.54 -9.32 -14.18
N VAL A 13 5.39 -9.75 -14.71
CA VAL A 13 4.44 -8.90 -15.42
C VAL A 13 3.12 -8.93 -14.66
N PHE A 14 2.57 -7.75 -14.39
CA PHE A 14 1.22 -7.60 -13.87
C PHE A 14 0.29 -7.17 -15.00
N THR A 15 -0.79 -7.91 -15.19
CA THR A 15 -1.84 -7.54 -16.14
C THR A 15 -3.18 -8.11 -15.70
N GLN A 16 -4.23 -7.31 -15.86
CA GLN A 16 -5.62 -7.69 -15.57
C GLN A 16 -5.80 -8.32 -14.18
N GLY A 17 -5.15 -7.74 -13.17
CA GLY A 17 -5.26 -8.22 -11.79
C GLY A 17 -4.44 -9.48 -11.47
N GLN A 18 -3.55 -9.92 -12.36
CA GLN A 18 -2.79 -11.16 -12.21
C GLN A 18 -1.30 -10.97 -12.44
N TRP A 19 -0.50 -11.75 -11.70
CA TRP A 19 0.95 -11.81 -11.87
C TRP A 19 1.37 -13.00 -12.72
N ASP A 20 2.22 -12.74 -13.69
CA ASP A 20 2.96 -13.73 -14.45
C ASP A 20 4.45 -13.62 -14.16
N CYS A 21 5.07 -14.73 -13.78
CA CYS A 21 6.49 -14.80 -13.44
C CYS A 21 7.00 -16.23 -13.64
N GLU A 22 8.19 -16.38 -14.21
CA GLU A 22 8.81 -17.70 -14.43
C GLU A 22 9.28 -18.38 -13.14
N ASP A 23 9.54 -17.62 -12.09
CA ASP A 23 10.01 -18.13 -10.80
C ASP A 23 8.84 -18.37 -9.85
N GLU A 24 8.57 -19.64 -9.52
CA GLU A 24 7.41 -20.04 -8.71
C GLU A 24 7.41 -19.41 -7.31
N SER A 25 8.59 -19.21 -6.72
CA SER A 25 8.71 -18.63 -5.37
C SER A 25 8.34 -17.14 -5.41
N LEU A 26 8.88 -16.41 -6.39
CA LEU A 26 8.51 -15.02 -6.60
C LEU A 26 7.04 -14.88 -7.00
N GLN A 27 6.51 -15.78 -7.84
CA GLN A 27 5.10 -15.78 -8.22
C GLN A 27 4.20 -15.92 -6.99
N ALA A 28 4.50 -16.85 -6.08
CA ALA A 28 3.73 -17.01 -4.85
C ALA A 28 3.77 -15.75 -3.96
N MET A 29 4.92 -15.09 -3.85
CA MET A 29 5.06 -13.83 -3.11
C MET A 29 4.24 -12.70 -3.74
N LEU A 30 4.28 -12.57 -5.06
CA LEU A 30 3.53 -11.54 -5.79
C LEU A 30 2.03 -11.80 -5.75
N GLN A 31 1.61 -13.07 -5.81
CA GLN A 31 0.20 -13.44 -5.71
C GLN A 31 -0.41 -13.08 -4.35
N ALA A 32 0.38 -13.13 -3.28
CA ALA A 32 -0.04 -12.66 -1.95
C ALA A 32 -0.33 -11.14 -1.90
N LEU A 33 0.26 -10.39 -2.83
CA LEU A 33 0.05 -8.95 -2.98
C LEU A 33 -0.94 -8.63 -4.11
N ALA A 34 -1.50 -9.59 -4.84
CA ALA A 34 -2.30 -9.31 -6.03
C ALA A 34 -3.59 -8.54 -5.70
N ASP A 35 -3.84 -7.44 -6.42
CA ASP A 35 -5.15 -6.77 -6.42
C ASP A 35 -5.91 -7.12 -7.72
N PRO A 36 -6.94 -7.99 -7.68
CA PRO A 36 -7.71 -8.37 -8.85
C PRO A 36 -8.54 -7.21 -9.44
N ARG A 37 -8.64 -6.07 -8.74
CA ARG A 37 -9.40 -4.89 -9.20
C ARG A 37 -8.55 -3.96 -10.06
N ALA A 38 -7.23 -4.10 -10.04
CA ALA A 38 -6.31 -3.29 -10.83
C ALA A 38 -6.29 -3.78 -12.28
N VAL A 39 -7.19 -3.22 -13.10
CA VAL A 39 -7.44 -3.66 -14.49
C VAL A 39 -7.21 -2.55 -15.53
N THR A 40 -6.97 -1.32 -15.10
CA THR A 40 -6.54 -0.23 -16.00
C THR A 40 -5.03 -0.11 -16.02
N ASP A 41 -4.47 0.41 -17.11
CA ASP A 41 -3.02 0.64 -17.25
C ASP A 41 -2.41 1.42 -16.08
N GLU A 42 -3.13 2.41 -15.57
CA GLU A 42 -2.68 3.23 -14.44
C GLU A 42 -2.70 2.44 -13.12
N GLN A 43 -3.79 1.69 -12.86
CA GLN A 43 -3.89 0.83 -11.69
C GLN A 43 -2.86 -0.30 -11.71
N GLU A 44 -2.63 -0.91 -12.87
CA GLU A 44 -1.60 -1.93 -13.03
C GLU A 44 -0.21 -1.37 -12.68
N ARG A 45 0.08 -0.15 -13.12
CA ARG A 45 1.35 0.51 -12.84
C ARG A 45 1.50 0.87 -11.37
N GLU A 46 0.47 1.41 -10.74
CA GLU A 46 0.46 1.70 -9.30
C GLU A 46 0.66 0.43 -8.48
N HIS A 47 -0.04 -0.65 -8.84
CA HIS A 47 0.08 -1.95 -8.19
C HIS A 47 1.48 -2.53 -8.30
N ALA A 48 2.05 -2.49 -9.51
CA ALA A 48 3.41 -2.93 -9.76
C ALA A 48 4.44 -2.11 -8.99
N LEU A 49 4.25 -0.78 -8.89
CA LEU A 49 5.11 0.09 -8.12
C LEU A 49 5.08 -0.26 -6.63
N TYR A 50 3.89 -0.49 -6.07
CA TYR A 50 3.70 -0.93 -4.69
C TYR A 50 4.40 -2.28 -4.44
N ALA A 51 4.15 -3.28 -5.29
CA ALA A 51 4.71 -4.61 -5.13
C ALA A 51 6.25 -4.60 -5.24
N ALA A 52 6.80 -3.89 -6.22
CA ALA A 52 8.25 -3.72 -6.36
C ALA A 52 8.83 -2.99 -5.15
N GLY A 53 8.22 -1.89 -4.69
CA GLY A 53 8.69 -1.14 -3.53
C GLY A 53 8.66 -1.97 -2.24
N ARG A 54 7.60 -2.76 -2.03
CA ARG A 54 7.43 -3.66 -0.88
C ARG A 54 8.51 -4.75 -0.81
N LEU A 55 8.95 -5.23 -1.97
CA LEU A 55 9.93 -6.31 -2.10
C LEU A 55 11.37 -5.82 -2.40
N GLY A 56 11.59 -4.51 -2.45
CA GLY A 56 12.90 -3.92 -2.76
C GLY A 56 13.37 -4.14 -4.21
N GLY A 57 12.44 -4.11 -5.16
CA GLY A 57 12.67 -4.34 -6.59
C GLY A 57 12.77 -3.09 -7.45
N LEU A 58 12.77 -3.32 -8.76
CA LEU A 58 12.80 -2.31 -9.81
C LEU A 58 11.47 -2.33 -10.59
N ILE A 59 11.09 -1.17 -11.14
CA ILE A 59 9.97 -1.03 -12.07
C ILE A 59 10.47 -0.61 -13.45
N ALA A 60 9.81 -1.10 -14.51
CA ALA A 60 10.12 -0.70 -15.87
C ALA A 60 9.55 0.70 -16.18
N THR A 61 10.38 1.58 -16.72
CA THR A 61 10.04 2.92 -17.20
C THR A 61 10.43 3.05 -18.67
N ALA A 62 10.11 4.19 -19.30
CA ALA A 62 10.51 4.47 -20.67
C ALA A 62 12.03 4.51 -20.88
N TYR A 63 12.80 4.71 -19.80
CA TYR A 63 14.26 4.86 -19.83
C TYR A 63 15.01 3.63 -19.32
N GLY A 64 14.30 2.58 -18.92
CA GLY A 64 14.89 1.34 -18.43
C GLY A 64 14.28 0.87 -17.12
N TRP A 65 15.14 0.40 -16.20
CA TRP A 65 14.71 -0.10 -14.90
C TRP A 65 15.08 0.90 -13.81
N GLU A 66 14.12 1.29 -13.00
CA GLU A 66 14.30 2.25 -11.91
C GLU A 66 13.93 1.61 -10.58
N ALA A 67 14.62 2.00 -9.51
CA ALA A 67 14.32 1.49 -8.17
C ALA A 67 12.92 1.95 -7.75
N ALA A 68 12.07 1.00 -7.36
CA ALA A 68 10.76 1.34 -6.83
C ALA A 68 10.92 1.96 -5.43
N PRO A 69 10.30 3.12 -5.16
CA PRO A 69 10.32 3.70 -3.83
C PRO A 69 9.61 2.78 -2.84
N HIS A 70 10.13 2.69 -1.61
CA HIS A 70 9.45 1.94 -0.57
C HIS A 70 8.05 2.55 -0.33
N PRO A 71 6.97 1.74 -0.27
CA PRO A 71 5.64 2.27 0.01
C PRO A 71 5.60 2.94 1.38
N GLU A 72 4.72 3.93 1.52
CA GLU A 72 4.47 4.58 2.81
C GLU A 72 4.01 3.56 3.86
N ALA A 73 4.29 3.84 5.14
CA ALA A 73 3.86 2.97 6.23
C ALA A 73 2.32 2.93 6.31
N GLU A 74 1.75 1.74 6.23
CA GLU A 74 0.30 1.50 6.30
C GLU A 74 -0.30 1.84 7.68
N ILE A 75 0.55 1.97 8.71
CA ILE A 75 0.14 2.37 10.06
C ILE A 75 1.07 3.48 10.54
N ARG A 76 0.47 4.63 10.86
CA ARG A 76 1.17 5.79 11.41
C ARG A 76 1.04 5.77 12.94
N MET A 77 1.99 6.40 13.62
CA MET A 77 1.92 6.56 15.08
C MET A 77 0.66 7.34 15.51
N GLU A 78 0.15 8.19 14.62
CA GLU A 78 -1.10 8.95 14.77
C GLU A 78 -2.34 8.04 14.88
N ASP A 79 -2.33 6.86 14.26
CA ASP A 79 -3.45 5.91 14.31
C ASP A 79 -3.61 5.28 15.71
N PHE A 80 -2.54 5.29 16.50
CA PHE A 80 -2.52 4.81 17.88
C PHE A 80 -2.78 5.94 18.90
N ALA A 81 -2.87 7.19 18.46
CA ALA A 81 -3.15 8.29 19.37
C ALA A 81 -4.60 8.16 19.88
N PRO A 82 -4.83 8.13 21.20
CA PRO A 82 -6.20 8.13 21.72
C PRO A 82 -6.89 9.39 21.20
N ALA A 83 -7.96 9.20 20.42
CA ALA A 83 -8.81 10.31 19.97
C ALA A 83 -9.10 11.16 21.21
N ARG A 84 -8.66 12.42 21.20
CA ARG A 84 -8.90 13.36 22.31
C ARG A 84 -10.40 13.38 22.55
N LYS A 85 -10.87 12.64 23.56
CA LYS A 85 -12.26 12.67 23.97
C LYS A 85 -12.52 14.14 24.33
N PRO A 86 -13.52 14.80 23.75
CA PRO A 86 -13.94 16.09 24.28
C PRO A 86 -14.28 15.84 25.75
N GLU A 87 -13.63 16.59 26.64
CA GLU A 87 -13.93 16.55 28.06
C GLU A 87 -15.42 16.84 28.20
N ARG A 88 -16.22 15.79 28.42
CA ARG A 88 -17.59 15.93 28.91
C ARG A 88 -17.45 16.54 30.29
N ALA A 89 -17.47 17.86 30.36
CA ALA A 89 -17.67 18.63 31.57
C ALA A 89 -19.05 18.28 32.13
N GLY A 90 -19.11 17.20 32.92
CA GLY A 90 -20.30 16.71 33.58
C GLY A 90 -19.96 16.29 34.99
N TRP A 91 -20.04 17.22 35.95
CA TRP A 91 -20.34 16.88 37.35
C TRP A 91 -20.96 18.04 38.15
N LEU A 92 -20.66 19.32 37.93
CA LEU A 92 -20.98 20.37 38.94
C LEU A 92 -22.01 21.43 38.52
N GLY A 93 -23.13 21.03 37.90
CA GLY A 93 -24.29 21.92 37.66
C GLY A 93 -25.25 22.07 38.87
N PHE A 94 -25.01 21.36 39.98
CA PHE A 94 -25.97 21.18 41.09
C PHE A 94 -25.89 22.20 42.24
N LEU A 95 -25.28 23.37 42.07
CA LEU A 95 -25.35 24.42 43.11
C LEU A 95 -25.51 25.84 42.56
N LYS A 96 -26.77 26.28 42.45
CA LYS A 96 -27.20 27.54 43.09
C LYS A 96 -28.72 27.60 43.24
N LYS A 97 -29.16 27.49 44.50
CA LYS A 97 -30.54 27.68 44.97
C LYS A 97 -30.59 28.95 45.84
N LYS A 98 -31.60 29.80 45.57
CA LYS A 98 -32.20 30.88 46.39
C LYS A 98 -31.38 32.10 46.80
N ARG A 99 -31.72 33.26 46.24
CA ARG A 99 -32.52 34.30 46.92
C ARG A 99 -33.44 34.98 45.91
#